data_AF-A0A7C4ZMM7-F1
#
_entry.id   AF-A0A7C4ZMM7-F1
#
_cell.length_a   1.000
_cell.length_b   1.000
_cell.length_c   1.000
_cell.angle_alpha   90.00
_cell.angle_beta   90.00
_cell.angle_gamma   90.00
#
_symmetry.space_group_name_H-M   'P 1'
#
loop_
_entity.id
_entity.type
_entity.pdbx_description
1 polymer ?
#
loop_
_entity_poly.entity_id
_entity_poly.type
_entity_poly.pdbx_seq_one_letter_code
_entity_poly.pdbx_strand_id
1 'polypeptide(L)'
;MITKKAKEYNGYLDIANSKDAPVDVDILVLDINGKPRKELLRGVLGAFKILYGSGEYLLKCTKDLGDPTFEEAKSSLRVAASLLKLALETVNPLDKDRICREAFGAIFHATRIASMVYLSTEVGRWGFIKRELPEPYGTSFNEFINTLHIKYFYNGNYPRDRVEEEFNEWFRKVEAYVDDLESKVKRK
;
A
#
# COMPACT_ATOMS: atom_id res chain seq x y z
N MET A 1 -18.55 25.17 12.83
CA MET A 1 -19.89 24.54 12.95
C MET A 1 -19.68 23.04 13.09
N ILE A 2 -19.94 22.48 14.26
CA ILE A 2 -19.86 21.03 14.52
C ILE A 2 -21.28 20.48 14.37
N THR A 3 -21.52 19.61 13.39
CA THR A 3 -22.85 19.02 13.15
C THR A 3 -22.90 17.59 13.68
N LYS A 4 -24.05 17.18 14.24
CA LYS A 4 -24.23 15.82 14.79
C LYS A 4 -24.38 14.72 13.74
N LYS A 5 -24.63 15.09 12.48
CA LYS A 5 -24.71 14.20 11.32
C LYS A 5 -23.84 14.75 10.20
N ALA A 6 -23.19 13.87 9.44
CA ALA A 6 -22.54 14.26 8.21
C ALA A 6 -23.56 14.89 7.24
N LYS A 7 -23.19 16.02 6.62
CA LYS A 7 -23.85 16.54 5.42
C LYS A 7 -23.55 15.65 4.22
N GLU A 8 -24.13 15.96 3.06
CA GLU A 8 -23.77 15.28 1.81
C GLU A 8 -22.27 15.39 1.53
N TYR A 9 -21.69 14.25 1.15
CA TYR A 9 -20.25 14.10 0.97
C TYR A 9 -19.67 15.11 -0.03
N ASN A 10 -20.38 15.35 -1.14
CA ASN A 10 -19.96 16.28 -2.19
C ASN A 10 -19.79 17.71 -1.68
N GLY A 11 -20.64 18.15 -0.73
CA GLY A 11 -20.51 19.49 -0.17
C GLY A 11 -19.20 19.69 0.61
N TYR A 12 -18.60 18.63 1.16
CA TYR A 12 -17.26 18.71 1.75
C TYR A 12 -16.19 18.81 0.67
N LEU A 13 -16.30 18.00 -0.40
CA LEU A 13 -15.37 18.01 -1.53
C LEU A 13 -15.31 19.39 -2.20
N ASP A 14 -16.46 20.00 -2.47
CA ASP A 14 -16.55 21.31 -3.12
C ASP A 14 -15.88 22.41 -2.30
N ILE A 15 -15.94 22.32 -0.96
CA ILE A 15 -15.33 23.29 -0.06
C ILE A 15 -13.81 23.06 0.02
N ALA A 16 -13.35 21.82 0.20
CA ALA A 16 -11.93 21.56 0.37
C ALA A 16 -11.15 21.68 -0.95
N ASN A 17 -11.79 21.38 -2.07
CA ASN A 17 -11.23 21.47 -3.43
C ASN A 17 -11.89 22.60 -4.23
N SER A 18 -12.17 23.73 -3.59
CA SER A 18 -12.62 24.94 -4.28
C SER A 18 -11.58 25.38 -5.31
N LYS A 19 -11.98 26.14 -6.34
CA LYS A 19 -11.07 26.58 -7.43
C LYS A 19 -9.82 27.33 -6.95
N ASP A 20 -9.91 27.98 -5.81
CA ASP A 20 -8.83 28.77 -5.22
C ASP A 20 -8.01 27.96 -4.18
N ALA A 21 -8.29 26.67 -4.03
CA ALA A 21 -7.56 25.82 -3.11
C ALA A 21 -6.10 25.69 -3.57
N PRO A 22 -5.11 25.89 -2.67
CA PRO A 22 -3.69 25.83 -3.04
C PRO A 22 -3.19 24.41 -3.31
N VAL A 23 -3.92 23.40 -2.84
CA VAL A 23 -3.63 21.98 -3.02
C VAL A 23 -4.93 21.19 -3.11
N ASP A 24 -4.97 20.18 -3.97
CA ASP A 24 -6.05 19.20 -3.99
C ASP A 24 -5.90 18.24 -2.80
N VAL A 25 -7.01 17.93 -2.15
CA VAL A 25 -7.07 17.06 -0.97
C VAL A 25 -8.15 16.00 -1.10
N ASP A 26 -7.78 14.76 -0.80
CA ASP A 26 -8.76 13.72 -0.52
C ASP A 26 -9.36 13.95 0.87
N ILE A 27 -10.69 13.90 0.97
CA ILE A 27 -11.41 14.05 2.24
C ILE A 27 -11.90 12.68 2.68
N LEU A 28 -11.81 12.39 3.98
CA LEU A 28 -12.53 11.28 4.61
C LEU A 28 -13.51 11.86 5.63
N VAL A 29 -14.81 11.74 5.35
CA VAL A 29 -15.88 12.20 6.23
C VAL A 29 -16.36 11.03 7.07
N LEU A 30 -16.28 11.15 8.39
CA LEU A 30 -16.71 10.15 9.35
C LEU A 30 -17.74 10.78 10.30
N ASP A 31 -18.79 10.03 10.64
CA ASP A 31 -19.69 10.42 11.71
C ASP A 31 -18.98 10.38 13.07
N ILE A 32 -19.56 11.04 14.07
CA ILE A 32 -19.07 10.96 15.45
C ILE A 32 -19.15 9.49 15.89
N ASN A 33 -17.98 8.89 16.16
CA ASN A 33 -17.74 7.46 16.42
C ASN A 33 -17.70 6.52 15.18
N GLY A 34 -17.90 7.03 13.98
CA GLY A 34 -17.74 6.27 12.74
C GLY A 34 -16.28 5.91 12.48
N LYS A 35 -15.94 4.63 12.45
CA LYS A 35 -14.56 4.18 12.20
C LYS A 35 -14.31 4.04 10.70
N PRO A 36 -13.15 4.47 10.18
CA PRO A 36 -12.75 4.14 8.83
C PRO A 36 -12.58 2.62 8.71
N ARG A 37 -12.78 2.07 7.50
CA ARG A 37 -12.50 0.66 7.23
C ARG A 37 -11.03 0.37 7.54
N LYS A 38 -10.73 -0.83 8.07
CA LYS A 38 -9.39 -1.21 8.51
C LYS A 38 -8.37 -1.13 7.37
N GLU A 39 -8.77 -1.52 6.18
CA GLU A 39 -7.96 -1.51 4.96
C GLU A 39 -7.60 -0.08 4.56
N LEU A 40 -8.58 0.83 4.61
CA LEU A 40 -8.38 2.26 4.36
C LEU A 40 -7.45 2.88 5.41
N LEU A 41 -7.62 2.53 6.69
CA LEU A 41 -6.78 3.05 7.76
C LEU A 41 -5.31 2.63 7.60
N ARG A 42 -5.03 1.37 7.20
CA ARG A 42 -3.67 0.88 6.87
C ARG A 42 -3.06 1.64 5.69
N GLY A 43 -3.87 1.97 4.68
CA GLY A 43 -3.47 2.81 3.55
C GLY A 43 -3.08 4.22 4.00
N VAL A 44 -3.97 4.90 4.72
CA VAL A 44 -3.80 6.27 5.21
C VAL A 44 -2.53 6.40 6.08
N LEU A 45 -2.35 5.52 7.04
CA LEU A 45 -1.24 5.64 8.00
C LEU A 45 0.13 5.31 7.41
N GLY A 46 0.18 4.42 6.42
CA GLY A 46 1.45 4.06 5.81
C GLY A 46 1.81 4.87 4.58
N ALA A 47 0.92 5.72 4.07
CA ALA A 47 1.20 6.58 2.91
C ALA A 47 1.18 8.10 3.22
N PHE A 48 0.52 8.55 4.30
CA PHE A 48 0.30 9.97 4.54
C PHE A 48 0.87 10.47 5.87
N LYS A 49 1.05 11.80 5.98
CA LYS A 49 1.45 12.52 7.19
C LYS A 49 0.28 13.34 7.72
N ILE A 50 0.10 13.36 9.03
CA ILE A 50 -0.87 14.24 9.69
C ILE A 50 -0.33 15.68 9.64
N LEU A 51 -1.05 16.54 8.91
CA LEU A 51 -0.69 17.96 8.75
C LEU A 51 -1.35 18.85 9.80
N TYR A 52 -2.51 18.44 10.32
CA TYR A 52 -3.28 19.19 11.31
C TYR A 52 -3.98 18.25 12.30
N GLY A 53 -4.07 18.66 13.58
CA GLY A 53 -4.61 17.87 14.68
C GLY A 53 -3.60 16.90 15.33
N SER A 54 -3.98 16.27 16.44
CA SER A 54 -3.10 15.36 17.20
C SER A 54 -2.94 13.97 16.57
N GLY A 55 -3.88 13.57 15.70
CA GLY A 55 -3.91 12.22 15.13
C GLY A 55 -4.33 11.10 16.08
N GLU A 56 -4.63 11.43 17.34
CA GLU A 56 -4.99 10.45 18.38
C GLU A 56 -6.20 9.59 18.00
N TYR A 57 -7.17 10.15 17.26
CA TYR A 57 -8.32 9.39 16.79
C TYR A 57 -7.92 8.30 15.79
N LEU A 58 -7.07 8.63 14.82
CA LEU A 58 -6.55 7.66 13.85
C LEU A 58 -5.70 6.59 14.55
N LEU A 59 -4.85 6.98 15.50
CA LEU A 59 -4.08 6.06 16.35
C LEU A 59 -5.00 5.15 17.20
N LYS A 60 -6.11 5.67 17.73
CA LYS A 60 -7.07 4.85 18.46
C LYS A 60 -7.72 3.81 17.55
N CYS A 61 -7.99 4.16 16.29
CA CYS A 61 -8.50 3.22 15.30
C CYS A 61 -7.46 2.15 14.91
N THR A 62 -6.15 2.39 15.08
CA THR A 62 -5.13 1.36 14.79
C THR A 62 -5.15 0.23 15.78
N LYS A 63 -5.56 0.48 17.03
CA LYS A 63 -5.70 -0.56 18.06
C LYS A 63 -6.69 -1.66 17.66
N ASP A 64 -7.61 -1.36 16.73
CA ASP A 64 -8.54 -2.34 16.18
C ASP A 64 -8.02 -3.03 14.91
N LEU A 65 -6.91 -2.56 14.32
CA LEU A 65 -6.21 -3.27 13.27
C LEU A 65 -5.60 -4.51 13.93
N GLY A 66 -5.95 -5.69 13.41
CA GLY A 66 -5.17 -6.87 13.75
C GLY A 66 -3.73 -6.67 13.27
N ASP A 67 -2.79 -7.35 13.92
CA ASP A 67 -1.41 -7.37 13.48
C ASP A 67 -1.33 -7.80 12.01
N PRO A 68 -0.48 -7.15 11.19
CA PRO A 68 -0.24 -7.63 9.84
C PRO A 68 0.28 -9.07 9.90
N THR A 69 -0.09 -9.89 8.92
CA THR A 69 0.33 -11.31 8.89
C THR A 69 1.11 -11.66 7.62
N PHE A 70 1.95 -12.69 7.70
CA PHE A 70 2.61 -13.24 6.51
C PHE A 70 1.59 -13.80 5.51
N GLU A 71 0.41 -14.26 5.95
CA GLU A 71 -0.64 -14.65 5.02
C GLU A 71 -1.28 -13.47 4.29
N GLU A 72 -1.40 -12.29 4.90
CA GLU A 72 -1.81 -11.09 4.17
C GLU A 72 -0.78 -10.73 3.08
N ALA A 73 0.52 -10.86 3.37
CA ALA A 73 1.58 -10.66 2.37
C ALA A 73 1.48 -11.68 1.22
N LYS A 74 1.32 -12.97 1.53
CA LYS A 74 1.15 -14.04 0.54
C LYS A 74 -0.15 -13.89 -0.25
N SER A 75 -1.21 -13.39 0.38
CA SER A 75 -2.45 -13.03 -0.31
C SER A 75 -2.22 -11.96 -1.37
N SER A 76 -1.43 -10.93 -1.05
CA SER A 76 -1.06 -9.89 -2.02
C SER A 76 -0.28 -10.44 -3.22
N LEU A 77 0.60 -11.43 -3.01
CA LEU A 77 1.26 -12.15 -4.12
C LEU A 77 0.24 -12.92 -4.97
N ARG A 78 -0.67 -13.67 -4.36
CA ARG A 78 -1.74 -14.37 -5.11
C ARG A 78 -2.59 -13.41 -5.94
N VAL A 79 -2.92 -12.23 -5.40
CA VAL A 79 -3.61 -11.17 -6.13
C VAL A 79 -2.76 -10.63 -7.28
N ALA A 80 -1.47 -10.38 -7.06
CA ALA A 80 -0.56 -9.93 -8.11
C ALA A 80 -0.53 -10.90 -9.30
N ALA A 81 -0.46 -12.21 -9.05
CA ALA A 81 -0.48 -13.24 -10.09
C ALA A 81 -1.81 -13.24 -10.87
N SER A 82 -2.94 -13.06 -10.18
CA SER A 82 -4.26 -12.94 -10.82
C SER A 82 -4.37 -11.67 -11.69
N LEU A 83 -3.81 -10.56 -11.22
CA LEU A 83 -3.77 -9.31 -11.97
C LEU A 83 -2.92 -9.46 -13.25
N LEU A 84 -1.76 -10.11 -13.18
CA LEU A 84 -0.96 -10.36 -14.38
C LEU A 84 -1.77 -11.17 -15.41
N LYS A 85 -2.42 -12.27 -15.00
CA LYS A 85 -3.24 -13.09 -15.91
C LYS A 85 -4.31 -12.24 -16.60
N LEU A 86 -5.04 -11.43 -15.83
CA LEU A 86 -6.04 -10.53 -16.37
C LEU A 86 -5.43 -9.52 -17.36
N ALA A 87 -4.25 -8.96 -17.05
CA ALA A 87 -3.58 -8.01 -17.92
C ALA A 87 -3.17 -8.64 -19.26
N LEU A 88 -2.75 -9.91 -19.25
CA LEU A 88 -2.36 -10.64 -20.47
C LEU A 88 -3.56 -10.91 -21.38
N GLU A 89 -4.75 -11.12 -20.80
CA GLU A 89 -6.00 -11.34 -21.53
C GLU A 89 -6.69 -10.03 -21.98
N THR A 90 -6.28 -8.89 -21.42
CA THR A 90 -6.90 -7.58 -21.69
C THR A 90 -6.45 -7.01 -23.03
N VAL A 91 -7.42 -6.74 -23.91
CA VAL A 91 -7.18 -6.20 -25.27
C VAL A 91 -6.96 -4.68 -25.24
N ASN A 92 -7.71 -3.95 -24.43
CA ASN A 92 -7.58 -2.49 -24.36
C ASN A 92 -6.21 -2.13 -23.77
N PRO A 93 -5.38 -1.34 -24.48
CA PRO A 93 -4.01 -1.06 -24.05
C PRO A 93 -3.93 -0.20 -22.77
N LEU A 94 -4.90 0.68 -22.52
CA LEU A 94 -4.94 1.50 -21.31
C LEU A 94 -5.32 0.65 -20.09
N ASP A 95 -6.32 -0.22 -20.26
CA ASP A 95 -6.74 -1.14 -19.19
C ASP A 95 -5.62 -2.12 -18.88
N LYS A 96 -4.98 -2.70 -19.91
CA LYS A 96 -3.81 -3.57 -19.76
C LYS A 96 -2.69 -2.87 -19.00
N ASP A 97 -2.36 -1.63 -19.36
CA ASP A 97 -1.34 -0.85 -18.65
C ASP A 97 -1.69 -0.68 -17.18
N ARG A 98 -2.93 -0.27 -16.90
CA ARG A 98 -3.41 -0.05 -15.53
C ARG A 98 -3.29 -1.33 -14.70
N ILE A 99 -3.71 -2.46 -15.24
CA ILE A 99 -3.69 -3.76 -14.56
C ILE A 99 -2.27 -4.27 -14.37
N CYS A 100 -1.38 -4.14 -15.37
CA CYS A 100 0.05 -4.46 -15.22
C CYS A 100 0.70 -3.68 -14.07
N ARG A 101 0.42 -2.37 -14.00
CA ARG A 101 0.93 -1.52 -12.92
C ARG A 101 0.43 -1.99 -11.57
N GLU A 102 -0.88 -2.26 -11.44
CA GLU A 102 -1.46 -2.83 -10.22
C GLU A 102 -0.84 -4.17 -9.83
N ALA A 103 -0.50 -5.03 -10.80
CA ALA A 103 0.16 -6.30 -10.53
C ALA A 103 1.54 -6.09 -9.85
N PHE A 104 2.38 -5.19 -10.37
CA PHE A 104 3.65 -4.82 -9.72
C PHE A 104 3.45 -4.12 -8.37
N GLY A 105 2.42 -3.26 -8.27
CA GLY A 105 2.03 -2.63 -7.01
C GLY A 105 1.66 -3.63 -5.93
N ALA A 106 0.96 -4.71 -6.29
CA ALA A 106 0.59 -5.79 -5.40
C ALA A 106 1.80 -6.64 -4.95
N ILE A 107 2.80 -6.85 -5.83
CA ILE A 107 4.09 -7.44 -5.41
C ILE A 107 4.76 -6.57 -4.36
N PHE A 108 4.87 -5.25 -4.60
CA PHE A 108 5.45 -4.34 -3.61
C PHE A 108 4.67 -4.37 -2.29
N HIS A 109 3.34 -4.37 -2.35
CA HIS A 109 2.51 -4.40 -1.16
C HIS A 109 2.77 -5.63 -0.29
N ALA A 110 3.04 -6.80 -0.90
CA ALA A 110 3.46 -7.99 -0.18
C ALA A 110 4.77 -7.75 0.61
N THR A 111 5.79 -7.15 -0.01
CA THR A 111 7.07 -6.83 0.67
C THR A 111 6.86 -5.92 1.87
N ARG A 112 5.96 -4.93 1.73
CA ARG A 112 5.66 -3.96 2.77
C ARG A 112 4.97 -4.63 3.96
N ILE A 113 3.95 -5.45 3.72
CA ILE A 113 3.26 -6.19 4.79
C ILE A 113 4.25 -7.11 5.51
N ALA A 114 5.00 -7.95 4.79
CA ALA A 114 5.94 -8.88 5.41
C ALA A 114 7.01 -8.18 6.26
N SER A 115 7.49 -7.02 5.80
CA SER A 115 8.44 -6.20 6.56
C SER A 115 7.80 -5.60 7.82
N MET A 116 6.52 -5.20 7.76
CA MET A 116 5.79 -4.76 8.95
C MET A 116 5.64 -5.87 9.98
N VAL A 117 5.33 -7.10 9.53
CA VAL A 117 5.25 -8.27 10.43
C VAL A 117 6.58 -8.54 11.09
N TYR A 118 7.66 -8.56 10.30
CA TYR A 118 9.01 -8.83 10.79
C TYR A 118 9.48 -7.82 11.84
N LEU A 119 9.14 -6.54 11.66
CA LEU A 119 9.46 -5.46 12.59
C LEU A 119 8.45 -5.33 13.74
N SER A 120 7.39 -6.16 13.76
CA SER A 120 6.29 -6.07 14.72
C SER A 120 5.71 -4.65 14.82
N THR A 121 5.44 -4.02 13.67
CA THR A 121 4.96 -2.64 13.58
C THR A 121 3.63 -2.51 12.84
N GLU A 122 2.73 -1.70 13.39
CA GLU A 122 1.49 -1.27 12.72
C GLU A 122 1.73 -0.12 11.73
N VAL A 123 2.91 0.53 11.78
CA VAL A 123 3.23 1.71 10.96
C VAL A 123 3.76 1.27 9.59
N GLY A 124 2.91 1.40 8.58
CA GLY A 124 3.23 0.99 7.21
C GLY A 124 4.07 1.97 6.38
N ARG A 125 4.67 3.02 6.97
CA ARG A 125 5.45 3.99 6.20
C ARG A 125 6.72 3.35 5.67
N TRP A 126 6.80 3.17 4.36
CA TRP A 126 7.95 2.54 3.70
C TRP A 126 9.29 3.21 4.04
N GLY A 127 9.33 4.54 4.21
CA GLY A 127 10.54 5.24 4.68
C GLY A 127 10.94 4.91 6.13
N PHE A 128 9.98 4.57 7.00
CA PHE A 128 10.26 4.05 8.34
C PHE A 128 10.73 2.60 8.26
N ILE A 129 9.96 1.73 7.59
CA ILE A 129 10.29 0.32 7.39
C ILE A 129 11.72 0.16 6.85
N LYS A 130 12.09 0.94 5.82
CA LYS A 130 13.44 0.93 5.23
C LYS A 130 14.55 1.21 6.26
N ARG A 131 14.33 2.14 7.20
CA ARG A 131 15.35 2.51 8.20
C ARG A 131 15.50 1.47 9.30
N GLU A 132 14.41 0.81 9.66
CA GLU A 132 14.39 -0.15 10.76
C GLU A 132 14.74 -1.58 10.33
N LEU A 133 14.57 -1.91 9.04
CA LEU A 133 14.95 -3.23 8.52
C LEU A 133 16.48 -3.43 8.62
N PRO A 134 16.95 -4.51 9.27
CA PRO A 134 18.35 -4.83 9.31
C PRO A 134 18.84 -5.32 7.93
N GLU A 135 20.13 -5.19 7.67
CA GLU A 135 20.71 -5.79 6.46
C GLU A 135 20.66 -7.33 6.51
N PRO A 136 20.44 -8.00 5.36
CA PRO A 136 20.35 -7.45 3.99
C PRO A 136 18.94 -6.93 3.60
N TYR A 137 17.97 -6.95 4.50
CA TYR A 137 16.57 -6.64 4.17
C TYR A 137 16.33 -5.17 3.86
N GLY A 138 17.04 -4.26 4.53
CA GLY A 138 16.98 -2.83 4.23
C GLY A 138 17.33 -2.53 2.77
N THR A 139 18.42 -3.14 2.27
CA THR A 139 18.84 -3.04 0.87
C THR A 139 17.79 -3.60 -0.09
N SER A 140 17.33 -4.84 0.14
CA SER A 140 16.30 -5.48 -0.71
C SER A 140 15.00 -4.67 -0.74
N PHE A 141 14.53 -4.19 0.42
CA PHE A 141 13.32 -3.39 0.51
C PHE A 141 13.43 -2.06 -0.25
N ASN A 142 14.60 -1.40 -0.18
CA ASN A 142 14.87 -0.20 -0.96
C ASN A 142 14.84 -0.47 -2.48
N GLU A 143 15.31 -1.62 -2.92
CA GLU A 143 15.21 -2.02 -4.33
C GLU A 143 13.74 -2.21 -4.76
N PHE A 144 12.94 -2.90 -3.94
CA PHE A 144 11.51 -3.10 -4.19
C PHE A 144 10.75 -1.79 -4.28
N ILE A 145 11.04 -0.84 -3.38
CA ILE A 145 10.49 0.51 -3.43
C ILE A 145 10.79 1.19 -4.77
N ASN A 146 12.07 1.26 -5.14
CA ASN A 146 12.50 2.06 -6.28
C ASN A 146 11.99 1.48 -7.60
N THR A 147 11.97 0.15 -7.71
CA THR A 147 11.55 -0.51 -8.94
C THR A 147 10.05 -0.77 -8.98
N LEU A 148 9.52 -1.56 -8.05
CA LEU A 148 8.13 -2.01 -8.12
C LEU A 148 7.14 -0.88 -7.86
N HIS A 149 7.40 -0.05 -6.85
CA HIS A 149 6.48 1.01 -6.47
C HIS A 149 6.67 2.28 -7.30
N ILE A 150 7.90 2.80 -7.39
CA ILE A 150 8.15 4.08 -8.05
C ILE A 150 8.23 3.90 -9.57
N LYS A 151 9.18 3.10 -10.06
CA LYS A 151 9.42 2.96 -11.50
C LYS A 151 8.25 2.29 -12.22
N TYR A 152 7.74 1.18 -11.70
CA TYR A 152 6.73 0.36 -12.40
C TYR A 152 5.31 0.80 -12.07
N PHE A 153 4.90 0.79 -10.79
CA PHE A 153 3.54 1.14 -10.41
C PHE A 153 3.22 2.62 -10.63
N TYR A 154 4.02 3.56 -10.09
CA TYR A 154 3.72 4.99 -10.24
C TYR A 154 4.04 5.53 -11.64
N ASN A 155 5.23 5.27 -12.15
CA ASN A 155 5.68 5.88 -13.41
C ASN A 155 5.30 5.07 -14.66
N GLY A 156 4.87 3.81 -14.51
CA GLY A 156 4.49 2.96 -15.65
C GLY A 156 5.69 2.53 -16.52
N ASN A 157 6.92 2.68 -16.02
CA ASN A 157 8.17 2.39 -16.74
C ASN A 157 8.62 0.94 -16.57
N TYR A 158 7.70 -0.02 -16.70
CA TYR A 158 8.01 -1.45 -16.73
C TYR A 158 8.29 -1.93 -18.17
N PRO A 159 9.08 -3.00 -18.35
CA PRO A 159 9.34 -3.59 -19.66
C PRO A 159 8.06 -4.19 -20.27
N ARG A 160 7.41 -3.46 -21.17
CA ARG A 160 6.11 -3.84 -21.76
C ARG A 160 6.20 -5.03 -22.70
N ASP A 161 7.33 -5.15 -23.39
CA ASP A 161 7.67 -6.19 -24.37
C ASP A 161 7.91 -7.56 -23.71
N ARG A 162 8.30 -7.57 -22.44
CA ARG A 162 8.63 -8.79 -21.67
C ARG A 162 7.99 -8.80 -20.28
N VAL A 163 6.78 -8.26 -20.18
CA VAL A 163 6.11 -8.00 -18.89
C VAL A 163 5.95 -9.27 -18.03
N GLU A 164 5.66 -10.41 -18.65
CA GLU A 164 5.49 -11.68 -17.94
C GLU A 164 6.82 -12.19 -17.35
N GLU A 165 7.91 -12.12 -18.11
CA GLU A 165 9.25 -12.52 -17.65
C GLU A 165 9.68 -11.64 -16.48
N GLU A 166 9.60 -10.32 -16.64
CA GLU A 166 9.96 -9.35 -15.62
C GLU A 166 9.10 -9.51 -14.36
N PHE A 167 7.78 -9.72 -14.51
CA PHE A 167 6.89 -9.98 -13.38
C PHE A 167 7.32 -11.23 -12.63
N ASN A 168 7.59 -12.33 -13.32
CA ASN A 168 7.97 -13.60 -12.68
C ASN A 168 9.30 -13.51 -11.92
N GLU A 169 10.27 -12.74 -12.43
CA GLU A 169 11.52 -12.47 -11.71
C GLU A 169 11.28 -11.73 -10.39
N TRP A 170 10.52 -10.63 -10.43
CA TRP A 170 10.19 -9.88 -9.22
C TRP A 170 9.31 -10.67 -8.26
N PHE A 171 8.35 -11.44 -8.78
CA PHE A 171 7.48 -12.28 -7.99
C PHE A 171 8.30 -13.27 -7.15
N ARG A 172 9.19 -14.04 -7.79
CA ARG A 172 10.05 -15.02 -7.10
C ARG A 172 10.98 -14.36 -6.08
N LYS A 173 11.55 -13.20 -6.45
CA LYS A 173 12.44 -12.45 -5.55
C LYS A 173 11.71 -11.99 -4.30
N VAL A 174 10.48 -11.50 -4.45
CA VAL A 174 9.66 -11.07 -3.31
C VAL A 174 9.11 -12.24 -2.51
N GLU A 175 8.70 -13.33 -3.16
CA GLU A 175 8.28 -14.56 -2.49
C GLU A 175 9.39 -15.08 -1.57
N ALA A 176 10.61 -15.20 -2.09
CA ALA A 176 11.78 -15.61 -1.30
C ALA A 176 12.06 -14.65 -0.13
N TYR A 177 11.90 -13.34 -0.33
CA TYR A 177 12.03 -12.34 0.73
C TYR A 177 10.97 -12.53 1.83
N VAL A 178 9.70 -12.76 1.46
CA VAL A 178 8.60 -12.98 2.40
C VAL A 178 8.83 -14.26 3.21
N ASP A 179 9.19 -15.36 2.55
CA ASP A 179 9.42 -16.65 3.19
C ASP A 179 10.63 -16.62 4.14
N ASP A 180 11.70 -15.92 3.77
CA ASP A 180 12.88 -15.78 4.64
C ASP A 180 12.54 -14.98 5.91
N LEU A 181 11.84 -13.85 5.78
CA LEU A 181 11.36 -13.07 6.93
C LEU A 181 10.45 -13.90 7.83
N GLU A 182 9.51 -14.67 7.26
CA GLU A 182 8.61 -15.54 8.00
C GLU A 182 9.39 -16.61 8.79
N SER A 183 10.38 -17.22 8.14
CA SER A 183 11.22 -18.24 8.77
C SER A 183 12.01 -17.68 9.97
N LYS A 184 12.50 -16.43 9.87
CA LYS A 184 13.21 -15.77 10.96
C LYS A 184 12.31 -15.41 12.13
N VAL A 185 11.07 -15.02 11.88
CA VAL A 185 10.09 -14.77 12.95
C VAL A 185 9.71 -16.08 13.66
N LYS A 186 9.51 -17.18 12.92
CA LYS A 186 9.17 -18.50 13.50
C LYS A 186 10.30 -19.13 14.33
N ARG A 187 11.54 -18.70 14.14
CA ARG A 187 12.73 -19.19 14.86
C ARG A 187 13.07 -18.36 16.12
N LYS A 188 12.40 -17.22 16.32
CA LYS A 188 12.47 -16.44 17.56
C LYS A 188 11.51 -17.00 18.59
#